data_AF-A0A7S3P4G3-F1
#
_entry.id   AF-A0A7S3P4G3-F1
#
_cell.length_a   1.000
_cell.length_b   1.000
_cell.length_c   1.000
_cell.angle_alpha   90.00
_cell.angle_beta   90.00
_cell.angle_gamma   90.00
#
_symmetry.space_group_name_H-M   'P 1'
#
loop_
_entity.id
_entity.type
_entity.pdbx_description
1 polymer ?
#
loop_
_entity_poly.entity_id
_entity_poly.type
_entity_poly.pdbx_seq_one_letter_code
_entity_poly.pdbx_strand_id
1 'polypeptide(L)'
;MWGSTSRLFLGRSLPRWGFTAGLGAILLGNGPSTPSILTHCHGEESSSSSSAACGCRRRRDELESFLRREQKQQPVDWETLPVYTSEQVAQHDGMNQSSVWMSYGGFVYDVTSFIPLHPGGTARIQRAAGVAMEPFWHLHTQHFRTQEPMQILSQLVVGRLDGADQEKIDAQIDELERKMDSFRLACRVGNGRIVRHSMADLQKFVKTDRTTRVGCESKGGPVQTSLFGGVLLRDLTRTMGVRHLPDYELLLQAMDGEVVKLDLSDEAIPANEILIAYEENGTPLSQGRGFPLRVIIPGKRVVKWVDRIELKPGKDRDGSSFTTKWFGNIWTNSRT
;
A
#
# COMPACT_ATOMS: atom_id res chain seq x y z
N MET A 1 44.21 51.58 1.46
CA MET A 1 43.17 50.96 0.61
C MET A 1 42.41 49.95 1.47
N TRP A 2 41.11 50.20 1.69
CA TRP A 2 39.99 49.27 1.90
C TRP A 2 40.33 47.84 2.39
N GLY A 3 39.73 47.24 3.43
CA GLY A 3 38.43 47.41 4.07
C GLY A 3 37.96 46.00 4.50
N SER A 4 37.42 45.89 5.71
CA SER A 4 36.85 44.68 6.33
C SER A 4 35.80 43.96 5.45
N THR A 5 35.68 42.63 5.52
CA THR A 5 34.38 41.93 5.48
C THR A 5 34.45 40.44 5.84
N SER A 6 33.50 40.04 6.67
CA SER A 6 33.07 38.70 7.06
C SER A 6 32.55 37.86 5.88
N ARG A 7 32.70 36.52 5.95
CA ARG A 7 31.81 35.53 5.31
C ARG A 7 31.63 34.36 6.29
N LEU A 8 30.54 34.31 7.05
CA LEU A 8 29.23 33.73 6.72
C LEU A 8 29.30 32.24 6.35
N PHE A 9 28.82 31.44 7.31
CA PHE A 9 28.14 30.16 7.14
C PHE A 9 27.31 30.10 5.85
N LEU A 10 27.52 29.07 5.02
CA LEU A 10 26.49 28.55 4.12
C LEU A 10 26.92 27.18 3.59
N GLY A 11 26.07 26.18 3.84
CA GLY A 11 26.23 24.82 3.35
C GLY A 11 25.25 23.83 3.97
N ARG A 12 24.02 24.26 4.28
CA ARG A 12 22.91 23.33 4.56
C ARG A 12 22.52 22.68 3.23
N SER A 13 22.65 21.36 3.18
CA SER A 13 22.09 20.48 2.16
C SER A 13 20.56 20.64 2.11
N LEU A 14 20.06 20.82 0.88
CA LEU A 14 18.64 20.89 0.53
C LEU A 14 17.91 19.57 0.85
N PRO A 15 16.61 19.60 1.20
CA PRO A 15 15.80 18.39 1.34
C PRO A 15 15.58 17.72 -0.02
N ARG A 16 15.73 16.38 -0.03
CA ARG A 16 15.93 15.55 -1.23
C ARG A 16 14.64 14.97 -1.83
N TRP A 17 13.47 15.45 -1.40
CA TRP A 17 12.19 15.15 -2.04
C TRP A 17 11.72 16.39 -2.81
N GLY A 18 11.88 16.34 -4.12
CA GLY A 18 11.49 17.42 -5.02
C GLY A 18 9.98 17.66 -5.01
N PHE A 19 9.53 18.54 -4.11
CA PHE A 19 8.28 19.30 -4.22
C PHE A 19 8.40 20.67 -3.50
N THR A 20 9.55 21.33 -3.59
CA THR A 20 9.67 22.76 -3.24
C THR A 20 9.74 23.61 -4.50
N ALA A 21 8.66 23.63 -5.27
CA ALA A 21 8.27 24.69 -6.22
C ALA A 21 7.00 24.23 -6.96
N GLY A 22 5.86 24.17 -6.27
CA GLY A 22 4.60 23.76 -6.90
C GLY A 22 3.35 23.86 -6.04
N LEU A 23 3.48 23.93 -4.72
CA LEU A 23 2.35 24.20 -3.82
C LEU A 23 2.06 25.71 -3.65
N GLY A 24 3.06 26.58 -3.85
CA GLY A 24 2.86 28.03 -3.79
C GLY A 24 2.20 28.64 -5.03
N ALA A 25 2.16 27.94 -6.16
CA ALA A 25 1.67 28.49 -7.44
C ALA A 25 0.25 28.03 -7.82
N ILE A 26 -0.32 27.04 -7.13
CA ILE A 26 -1.70 26.55 -7.38
C ILE A 26 -2.72 27.25 -6.46
N LEU A 27 -2.27 28.02 -5.46
CA LEU A 27 -3.13 28.71 -4.49
C LEU A 27 -3.28 30.23 -4.74
N LEU A 28 -2.60 30.80 -5.74
CA LEU A 28 -2.81 32.19 -6.17
C LEU A 28 -3.67 32.20 -7.43
N GLY A 29 -4.99 32.19 -7.23
CA GLY A 29 -5.95 32.35 -8.31
C GLY A 29 -5.74 33.69 -9.03
N ASN A 30 -5.42 33.61 -10.33
CA ASN A 30 -5.81 34.57 -11.37
C ASN A 30 -5.38 34.03 -12.75
N GLY A 31 -6.31 33.42 -13.48
CA GLY A 31 -6.16 32.95 -14.87
C GLY A 31 -7.48 32.35 -15.39
N PRO A 32 -7.85 32.55 -16.67
CA PRO A 32 -9.24 32.67 -17.09
C PRO A 32 -10.00 31.34 -17.10
N SER A 33 -11.30 31.43 -16.82
CA SER A 33 -12.29 30.38 -17.01
C SER A 33 -12.09 29.68 -18.36
N THR A 34 -11.79 28.39 -18.31
CA THR A 34 -11.79 27.51 -19.49
C THR A 34 -12.68 26.28 -19.23
N PRO A 35 -13.30 25.76 -20.29
CA PRO A 35 -14.65 25.20 -20.22
C PRO A 35 -14.68 23.73 -19.81
N SER A 36 -15.87 23.31 -19.39
CA SER A 36 -16.26 21.92 -19.12
C SER A 36 -15.84 21.00 -20.28
N ILE A 37 -14.94 20.05 -20.02
CA ILE A 37 -14.60 18.99 -20.96
C ILE A 37 -15.65 17.89 -20.81
N LEU A 38 -16.77 18.10 -21.50
CA LEU A 38 -17.66 17.03 -21.94
C LEU A 38 -17.08 16.40 -23.20
N THR A 39 -17.28 15.08 -23.32
CA THR A 39 -17.21 14.26 -24.54
C THR A 39 -15.87 13.57 -24.84
N HIS A 40 -15.77 12.29 -24.45
CA HIS A 40 -15.69 11.18 -25.40
C HIS A 40 -15.87 9.84 -24.67
N CYS A 41 -17.12 9.38 -24.59
CA CYS A 41 -17.48 7.98 -24.46
C CYS A 41 -18.76 7.80 -25.29
N HIS A 42 -18.60 7.60 -26.60
CA HIS A 42 -19.67 7.05 -27.41
C HIS A 42 -19.79 5.57 -27.05
N GLY A 43 -20.86 5.22 -26.34
CA GLY A 43 -21.35 3.88 -26.15
C GLY A 43 -22.86 3.96 -26.32
N GLU A 44 -23.35 3.37 -27.39
CA GLU A 44 -24.72 3.42 -27.88
C GLU A 44 -25.74 3.11 -26.78
N GLU A 45 -26.82 3.90 -26.78
CA GLU A 45 -28.01 3.65 -25.99
C GLU A 45 -28.59 2.29 -26.37
N SER A 46 -28.42 1.31 -25.50
CA SER A 46 -29.28 0.14 -25.45
C SER A 46 -29.77 -0.04 -24.02
N SER A 47 -31.10 0.00 -23.91
CA SER A 47 -31.88 -0.12 -22.69
C SER A 47 -31.66 -1.50 -22.05
N SER A 48 -30.70 -1.59 -21.13
CA SER A 48 -30.71 -2.63 -20.12
C SER A 48 -30.09 -2.11 -18.82
N SER A 49 -30.97 -1.92 -17.83
CA SER A 49 -30.62 -1.52 -16.47
C SER A 49 -29.78 -2.61 -15.79
N SER A 50 -28.46 -2.48 -15.79
CA SER A 50 -27.59 -3.28 -14.92
C SER A 50 -27.30 -2.53 -13.62
N SER A 51 -27.65 -3.15 -12.49
CA SER A 51 -27.52 -2.60 -11.13
C SER A 51 -26.08 -2.21 -10.75
N ALA A 52 -25.07 -2.78 -11.41
CA ALA A 52 -23.65 -2.49 -11.16
C ALA A 52 -23.22 -1.09 -11.65
N ALA A 53 -23.75 -0.61 -12.78
CA ALA A 53 -23.47 0.73 -13.31
C ALA A 53 -24.09 1.84 -12.45
N CYS A 54 -25.20 1.53 -11.75
CA CYS A 54 -25.85 2.42 -10.80
C CYS A 54 -25.01 2.61 -9.53
N GLY A 55 -24.39 1.54 -9.02
CA GLY A 55 -23.58 1.58 -7.78
C GLY A 55 -22.25 2.33 -7.88
N CYS A 56 -21.63 2.40 -9.07
CA CYS A 56 -20.39 3.17 -9.27
C CYS A 56 -20.66 4.68 -9.47
N ARG A 57 -21.75 5.04 -10.16
CA ARG A 57 -22.21 6.44 -10.27
C ARG A 57 -22.60 7.01 -8.91
N ARG A 58 -23.42 6.28 -8.16
CA ARG A 58 -23.90 6.69 -6.84
C ARG A 58 -22.77 6.98 -5.85
N ARG A 59 -21.71 6.17 -5.84
CA ARG A 59 -20.53 6.40 -4.99
C ARG A 59 -19.70 7.63 -5.40
N ARG A 60 -19.65 7.95 -6.70
CA ARG A 60 -19.00 9.19 -7.17
C ARG A 60 -19.83 10.41 -6.79
N ASP A 61 -21.15 10.34 -6.95
CA ASP A 61 -22.06 11.43 -6.56
C ASP A 61 -22.01 11.70 -5.03
N GLU A 62 -21.88 10.65 -4.22
CA GLU A 62 -21.68 10.72 -2.77
C GLU A 62 -20.35 11.39 -2.40
N LEU A 63 -19.26 11.04 -3.10
CA LEU A 63 -17.95 11.66 -2.88
C LEU A 63 -17.92 13.13 -3.30
N GLU A 64 -18.51 13.49 -4.43
CA GLU A 64 -18.61 14.89 -4.83
C GLU A 64 -19.47 15.70 -3.85
N SER A 65 -20.57 15.12 -3.37
CA SER A 65 -21.42 15.75 -2.37
C SER A 65 -20.71 15.91 -1.03
N PHE A 66 -19.83 14.97 -0.67
CA PHE A 66 -18.94 15.11 0.47
C PHE A 66 -17.95 16.25 0.29
N LEU A 67 -17.23 16.30 -0.83
CA LEU A 67 -16.28 17.38 -1.13
C LEU A 67 -16.95 18.76 -1.11
N ARG A 68 -18.19 18.86 -1.60
CA ARG A 68 -18.99 20.10 -1.52
C ARG A 68 -19.38 20.48 -0.08
N ARG A 69 -19.65 19.51 0.80
CA ARG A 69 -20.00 19.75 2.21
C ARG A 69 -18.80 20.12 3.06
N GLU A 70 -17.68 19.44 2.87
CA GLU A 70 -16.43 19.66 3.60
C GLU A 70 -15.64 20.86 3.05
N GLN A 71 -16.07 21.44 1.93
CA GLN A 71 -15.46 22.64 1.37
C GLN A 71 -15.49 23.77 2.41
N LYS A 72 -14.34 24.06 3.01
CA LYS A 72 -14.24 25.11 4.03
C LYS A 72 -14.61 26.45 3.41
N GLN A 73 -15.52 27.18 4.07
CA GLN A 73 -16.00 28.49 3.61
C GLN A 73 -14.89 29.55 3.59
N GLN A 74 -13.85 29.35 4.42
CA GLN A 74 -12.65 30.17 4.43
C GLN A 74 -11.43 29.33 4.07
N PRO A 75 -10.48 29.87 3.27
CA PRO A 75 -9.22 29.20 2.98
C PRO A 75 -8.46 28.91 4.27
N VAL A 76 -7.87 27.73 4.36
CA VAL A 76 -7.05 27.33 5.51
C VAL A 76 -5.84 28.25 5.58
N ASP A 77 -5.64 28.90 6.73
CA ASP A 77 -4.41 29.62 7.00
C ASP A 77 -3.33 28.62 7.43
N TRP A 78 -2.45 28.32 6.49
CA TRP A 78 -1.40 27.31 6.63
C TRP A 78 -0.32 27.68 7.65
N GLU A 79 -0.14 28.96 7.96
CA GLU A 79 0.90 29.43 8.89
C GLU A 79 0.45 29.38 10.35
N THR A 80 -0.86 29.41 10.61
CA THR A 80 -1.43 29.43 11.97
C THR A 80 -2.03 28.09 12.41
N LEU A 81 -1.82 27.03 11.63
CA LEU A 81 -2.29 25.70 11.97
C LEU A 81 -1.69 25.21 13.31
N PRO A 82 -2.50 24.60 14.20
CA PRO A 82 -2.00 24.01 15.43
C PRO A 82 -1.04 22.86 15.12
N VAL A 83 -0.03 22.69 15.96
CA VAL A 83 0.96 21.61 15.87
C VAL A 83 0.58 20.47 16.81
N TYR A 84 0.61 19.25 16.30
CA TYR A 84 0.34 18.02 17.06
C TYR A 84 1.53 17.06 16.98
N THR A 85 1.78 16.35 18.07
CA THR A 85 2.72 15.21 18.14
C THR A 85 2.06 13.93 17.62
N SER A 86 2.87 12.94 17.26
CA SER A 86 2.39 11.61 16.88
C SER A 86 1.61 10.95 18.01
N GLU A 87 2.00 11.16 19.27
CA GLU A 87 1.25 10.65 20.42
C GLU A 87 -0.15 11.27 20.52
N GLN A 88 -0.30 12.56 20.17
CA GLN A 88 -1.62 13.21 20.13
C GLN A 88 -2.44 12.68 18.96
N VAL A 89 -1.86 12.53 17.77
CA VAL A 89 -2.55 11.92 16.62
C VAL A 89 -3.04 10.50 16.95
N ALA A 90 -2.21 9.71 17.65
CA ALA A 90 -2.55 8.35 18.06
C ALA A 90 -3.71 8.24 19.06
N GLN A 91 -4.11 9.33 19.73
CA GLN A 91 -5.31 9.34 20.59
C GLN A 91 -6.61 9.34 19.79
N HIS A 92 -6.54 9.65 18.50
CA HIS A 92 -7.65 9.67 17.55
C HIS A 92 -7.59 8.44 16.64
N ASP A 93 -7.67 7.25 17.24
CA ASP A 93 -7.61 5.95 16.56
C ASP A 93 -9.00 5.35 16.26
N GLY A 94 -10.07 6.07 16.63
CA GLY A 94 -11.45 5.56 16.52
C GLY A 94 -11.86 4.57 17.62
N MET A 95 -10.97 4.23 18.57
CA MET A 95 -11.29 3.32 19.68
C MET A 95 -11.70 4.07 20.95
N ASN A 96 -10.94 5.10 21.32
CA ASN A 96 -11.20 5.89 22.54
C ASN A 96 -12.00 7.16 22.26
N GLN A 97 -11.79 7.74 21.08
CA GLN A 97 -12.51 8.89 20.59
C GLN A 97 -13.22 8.48 19.30
N SER A 98 -14.40 9.05 19.02
CA SER A 98 -15.13 8.77 17.78
C SER A 98 -14.44 9.37 16.54
N SER A 99 -13.38 10.15 16.72
CA SER A 99 -12.59 10.73 15.64
C SER A 99 -11.39 9.87 15.28
N VAL A 100 -11.05 9.89 14.00
CA VAL A 100 -9.91 9.19 13.41
C VAL A 100 -9.01 10.21 12.72
N TRP A 101 -7.82 10.42 13.26
CA TRP A 101 -6.82 11.29 12.65
C TRP A 101 -5.69 10.50 12.04
N MET A 102 -5.06 11.08 11.02
CA MET A 102 -3.89 10.51 10.35
C MET A 102 -2.94 11.64 9.96
N SER A 103 -1.64 11.34 9.86
CA SER A 103 -0.66 12.31 9.37
C SER A 103 -0.14 11.95 7.99
N TYR A 104 0.20 12.97 7.19
CA TYR A 104 0.90 12.80 5.92
C TYR A 104 1.62 14.09 5.52
N GLY A 105 2.90 14.00 5.17
CA GLY A 105 3.67 15.11 4.61
C GLY A 105 3.76 16.32 5.54
N GLY A 106 3.84 16.09 6.86
CA GLY A 106 3.93 17.13 7.88
C GLY A 106 2.59 17.76 8.28
N PHE A 107 1.45 17.23 7.81
CA PHE A 107 0.11 17.69 8.17
C PHE A 107 -0.70 16.60 8.86
N VAL A 108 -1.68 17.02 9.66
CA VAL A 108 -2.63 16.15 10.37
C VAL A 108 -4.02 16.36 9.77
N TYR A 109 -4.70 15.25 9.52
CA TYR A 109 -5.98 15.18 8.83
C TYR A 109 -7.00 14.46 9.69
N ASP A 110 -8.19 15.04 9.82
CA ASP A 110 -9.35 14.35 10.38
C ASP A 110 -10.09 13.62 9.26
N VAL A 111 -9.90 12.30 9.19
CA VAL A 111 -10.50 11.47 8.13
C VAL A 111 -11.79 10.80 8.55
N THR A 112 -12.33 11.14 9.72
CA THR A 112 -13.51 10.48 10.33
C THR A 112 -14.69 10.41 9.36
N SER A 113 -15.02 11.54 8.74
CA SER A 113 -16.16 11.66 7.82
C SER A 113 -15.89 11.02 6.45
N PHE A 114 -14.61 10.81 6.09
CA PHE A 114 -14.20 10.21 4.82
C PHE A 114 -14.12 8.68 4.85
N ILE A 115 -13.88 8.06 6.00
CA ILE A 115 -13.78 6.59 6.15
C ILE A 115 -14.86 5.79 5.39
N PRO A 116 -16.18 6.09 5.52
CA PRO A 116 -17.22 5.33 4.82
C PRO A 116 -17.17 5.47 3.29
N LEU A 117 -16.55 6.54 2.79
CA LEU A 117 -16.44 6.89 1.37
C LEU A 117 -15.15 6.37 0.73
N HIS A 118 -14.22 5.83 1.52
CA HIS A 118 -12.92 5.39 1.02
C HIS A 118 -13.09 4.29 -0.06
N PRO A 119 -12.61 4.50 -1.30
CA PRO A 119 -12.79 3.55 -2.41
C PRO A 119 -12.23 2.14 -2.15
N GLY A 120 -11.22 2.02 -1.29
CA GLY A 120 -10.62 0.76 -0.88
C GLY A 120 -11.40 -0.01 0.21
N GLY A 121 -12.49 0.57 0.74
CA GLY A 121 -13.26 0.10 1.87
C GLY A 121 -12.75 0.59 3.22
N THR A 122 -13.63 0.62 4.22
CA THR A 122 -13.38 1.10 5.59
C THR A 122 -12.27 0.32 6.30
N ALA A 123 -12.28 -1.01 6.19
CA ALA A 123 -11.32 -1.88 6.87
C ALA A 123 -9.85 -1.64 6.48
N ARG A 124 -9.58 -1.04 5.31
CA ARG A 124 -8.20 -0.72 4.88
C ARG A 124 -7.73 0.61 5.45
N ILE A 125 -8.55 1.65 5.33
CA ILE A 125 -8.21 2.99 5.84
C ILE A 125 -8.07 2.96 7.37
N GLN A 126 -8.90 2.19 8.07
CA GLN A 126 -8.82 2.05 9.53
C GLN A 126 -7.51 1.41 10.04
N ARG A 127 -6.72 0.74 9.19
CA ARG A 127 -5.38 0.24 9.60
C ARG A 127 -4.38 1.37 9.85
N ALA A 128 -4.64 2.53 9.25
CA ALA A 128 -3.83 3.73 9.43
C ALA A 128 -4.41 4.67 10.50
N ALA A 129 -5.43 4.24 11.26
CA ALA A 129 -6.06 5.10 12.26
C ALA A 129 -5.05 5.48 13.35
N GLY A 130 -4.90 6.79 13.60
CA GLY A 130 -3.97 7.33 14.60
C GLY A 130 -2.49 7.27 14.20
N VAL A 131 -2.15 6.98 12.94
CA VAL A 131 -0.75 6.85 12.49
C VAL A 131 -0.48 7.60 11.19
N ALA A 132 0.81 7.63 10.82
CA ALA A 132 1.29 8.19 9.56
C ALA A 132 0.84 7.37 8.35
N MET A 133 0.36 8.04 7.30
CA MET A 133 -0.10 7.40 6.06
C MET A 133 1.06 7.03 5.13
N GLU A 134 2.23 7.67 5.27
CA GLU A 134 3.38 7.51 4.38
C GLU A 134 3.79 6.05 4.17
N PRO A 135 3.94 5.20 5.22
CA PRO A 135 4.28 3.79 5.01
C PRO A 135 3.21 3.04 4.22
N PHE A 136 1.93 3.37 4.44
CA PHE A 136 0.83 2.76 3.72
C PHE A 136 0.77 3.25 2.27
N TRP A 137 1.00 4.54 1.99
CA TRP A 137 0.98 5.11 0.65
C TRP A 137 2.21 4.70 -0.16
N HIS A 138 3.36 4.54 0.50
CA HIS A 138 4.58 3.97 -0.08
C HIS A 138 4.32 2.56 -0.63
N LEU A 139 3.57 1.74 0.11
CA LEU A 139 3.11 0.45 -0.37
C LEU A 139 1.97 0.61 -1.40
N HIS A 140 0.93 1.37 -1.07
CA HIS A 140 -0.29 1.54 -1.88
C HIS A 140 -0.23 2.75 -2.81
N THR A 141 0.57 2.68 -3.87
CA THR A 141 0.74 3.81 -4.80
C THR A 141 -0.50 4.16 -5.64
N GLN A 142 -1.65 3.50 -5.44
CA GLN A 142 -2.90 3.88 -6.08
C GLN A 142 -3.30 5.33 -5.76
N HIS A 143 -2.93 5.83 -4.58
CA HIS A 143 -3.20 7.20 -4.14
C HIS A 143 -2.44 8.27 -4.97
N PHE A 144 -1.41 7.86 -5.73
CA PHE A 144 -0.63 8.77 -6.59
C PHE A 144 -1.05 8.72 -8.07
N ARG A 145 -2.03 7.89 -8.45
CA ARG A 145 -2.46 7.75 -9.85
C ARG A 145 -3.30 8.93 -10.34
N THR A 146 -3.96 9.63 -9.42
CA THR A 146 -4.81 10.80 -9.70
C THR A 146 -4.54 11.87 -8.64
N GLN A 147 -4.99 13.11 -8.87
CA GLN A 147 -4.88 14.19 -7.89
C GLN A 147 -5.99 14.15 -6.83
N GLU A 148 -7.01 13.32 -7.01
CA GLU A 148 -8.21 13.23 -6.18
C GLU A 148 -7.91 12.96 -4.69
N PRO A 149 -6.98 12.06 -4.31
CA PRO A 149 -6.64 11.86 -2.90
C PRO A 149 -6.07 13.12 -2.23
N MET A 150 -5.23 13.88 -2.93
CA MET A 150 -4.69 15.14 -2.40
C MET A 150 -5.77 16.22 -2.29
N GLN A 151 -6.72 16.28 -3.23
CA GLN A 151 -7.87 17.18 -3.15
C GLN A 151 -8.76 16.86 -1.94
N ILE A 152 -9.03 15.58 -1.68
CA ILE A 152 -9.77 15.13 -0.50
C ILE A 152 -9.01 15.53 0.77
N LEU A 153 -7.74 15.16 0.89
CA LEU A 153 -6.92 15.47 2.06
C LEU A 153 -6.85 16.97 2.34
N SER A 154 -6.77 17.82 1.30
CA SER A 154 -6.70 19.28 1.48
C SER A 154 -7.90 19.85 2.25
N GLN A 155 -9.07 19.22 2.15
CA GLN A 155 -10.29 19.64 2.88
C GLN A 155 -10.28 19.17 4.33
N LEU A 156 -9.53 18.09 4.64
CA LEU A 156 -9.55 17.41 5.93
C LEU A 156 -8.44 17.85 6.88
N VAL A 157 -7.62 18.83 6.49
CA VAL A 157 -6.51 19.34 7.31
C VAL A 157 -7.04 19.95 8.60
N VAL A 158 -6.49 19.51 9.73
CA VAL A 158 -6.80 20.05 11.08
C VAL A 158 -5.57 20.61 11.80
N GLY A 159 -4.36 20.33 11.30
CA GLY A 159 -3.13 20.85 11.89
C GLY A 159 -1.86 20.42 11.16
N ARG A 160 -0.72 20.71 11.79
CA ARG A 160 0.61 20.29 11.38
C ARG A 160 1.15 19.21 12.31
N LEU A 161 1.95 18.30 11.78
CA LEU A 161 2.69 17.34 12.59
C LEU A 161 3.97 18.01 13.12
N ASP A 162 4.36 17.66 14.34
CA ASP A 162 5.65 18.07 14.90
C ASP A 162 6.82 17.64 14.00
N GLY A 163 7.81 18.52 13.84
CA GLY A 163 8.93 18.30 12.92
C GLY A 163 9.81 17.12 13.32
N ALA A 164 10.03 16.89 14.61
CA ALA A 164 10.85 15.76 15.08
C ALA A 164 10.14 14.43 14.82
N ASP A 165 8.82 14.41 14.84
CA ASP A 165 8.04 13.23 14.49
C ASP A 165 8.00 12.98 12.98
N GLN A 166 7.90 14.04 12.17
CA GLN A 166 8.06 13.90 10.71
C GLN A 166 9.44 13.32 10.35
N GLU A 167 10.51 13.78 11.00
CA GLU A 167 11.86 13.22 10.77
C GLU A 167 11.95 11.72 11.11
N LYS A 168 11.25 11.27 12.16
CA LYS A 168 11.17 9.83 12.48
C LYS A 168 10.43 9.05 11.40
N ILE A 169 9.34 9.59 10.87
CA ILE A 169 8.58 8.98 9.77
C ILE A 169 9.47 8.89 8.53
N ASP A 170 10.15 9.97 8.17
CA ASP A 170 11.06 9.99 7.01
C ASP A 170 12.18 8.95 7.15
N ALA A 171 12.80 8.86 8.34
CA ALA A 171 13.81 7.83 8.62
C ALA A 171 13.24 6.40 8.55
N GLN A 172 11.98 6.21 8.92
CA GLN A 172 11.29 4.93 8.77
C GLN A 172 11.06 4.57 7.29
N ILE A 173 10.71 5.55 6.45
CA ILE A 173 10.58 5.35 5.00
C ILE A 173 11.95 5.01 4.39
N ASP A 174 13.01 5.74 4.73
CA ASP A 174 14.37 5.46 4.26
C ASP A 174 14.82 4.03 4.61
N GLU A 175 14.52 3.58 5.84
CA GLU A 175 14.82 2.22 6.27
C GLU A 175 13.97 1.17 5.53
N LEU A 176 12.70 1.48 5.21
CA LEU A 176 11.86 0.60 4.38
C LEU A 176 12.43 0.48 2.97
N GLU A 177 12.81 1.59 2.34
CA GLU A 177 13.45 1.59 1.03
C GLU A 177 14.76 0.77 1.03
N ARG A 178 15.61 0.99 2.04
CA ARG A 178 16.85 0.21 2.22
C ARG A 178 16.59 -1.29 2.46
N LYS A 179 15.53 -1.63 3.20
CA LYS A 179 15.09 -3.03 3.39
C LYS A 179 14.56 -3.65 2.11
N MET A 180 13.90 -2.86 1.26
CA MET A 180 13.44 -3.31 -0.07
C MET A 180 14.63 -3.57 -1.00
N ASP A 181 15.68 -2.76 -0.93
CA ASP A 181 16.93 -2.98 -1.69
C ASP A 181 17.71 -4.21 -1.19
N SER A 182 17.64 -4.51 0.10
CA SER A 182 18.25 -5.71 0.72
C SER A 182 17.30 -6.89 0.83
N PHE A 183 16.14 -6.83 0.17
CA PHE A 183 15.05 -7.79 0.33
C PHE A 183 15.51 -9.24 0.17
N ARG A 184 15.00 -10.11 1.04
CA ARG A 184 15.15 -11.56 0.96
C ARG A 184 13.82 -12.23 1.25
N LEU A 185 13.37 -13.10 0.35
CA LEU A 185 12.23 -13.97 0.62
C LEU A 185 12.66 -15.06 1.59
N ALA A 186 12.06 -15.10 2.77
CA ALA A 186 12.28 -16.16 3.75
C ALA A 186 11.31 -17.32 3.49
N CYS A 187 11.85 -18.52 3.29
CA CYS A 187 11.09 -19.74 3.10
C CYS A 187 11.40 -20.75 4.21
N ARG A 188 10.37 -21.44 4.70
CA ARG A 188 10.52 -22.60 5.60
C ARG A 188 9.53 -23.70 5.25
N VAL A 189 9.96 -24.93 5.47
CA VAL A 189 9.12 -26.14 5.36
C VAL A 189 9.14 -26.88 6.70
N GLY A 190 7.98 -27.07 7.33
CA GLY A 190 7.83 -27.67 8.65
C GLY A 190 8.70 -26.98 9.71
N ASN A 191 9.40 -27.79 10.51
CA ASN A 191 10.39 -27.34 11.49
C ASN A 191 11.81 -27.21 10.89
N GLY A 192 11.92 -27.20 9.56
CA GLY A 192 13.19 -27.10 8.84
C GLY A 192 13.86 -25.74 9.00
N ARG A 193 15.08 -25.64 8.47
CA ARG A 193 15.86 -24.40 8.51
C ARG A 193 15.23 -23.35 7.60
N ILE A 194 15.37 -22.10 8.02
CA ILE A 194 14.96 -20.93 7.26
C ILE A 194 15.95 -20.74 6.11
N VAL A 195 15.45 -20.75 4.88
CA VAL A 195 16.22 -20.40 3.68
C VAL A 195 15.81 -19.00 3.24
N ARG A 196 16.79 -18.15 2.91
CA ARG A 196 16.55 -16.78 2.46
C ARG A 196 17.03 -16.63 1.02
N HIS A 197 16.13 -16.23 0.13
CA HIS A 197 16.43 -16.05 -1.29
C HIS A 197 16.49 -14.57 -1.63
N SER A 198 17.60 -14.13 -2.21
CA SER A 198 17.66 -12.81 -2.86
C SER A 198 16.90 -12.80 -4.17
N MET A 199 16.66 -11.61 -4.74
CA MET A 199 16.07 -11.52 -6.08
C MET A 199 16.91 -12.27 -7.12
N ALA A 200 18.24 -12.15 -7.03
CA ALA A 200 19.16 -12.88 -7.90
C ALA A 200 19.06 -14.41 -7.72
N ASP A 201 18.78 -14.89 -6.50
CA ASP A 201 18.57 -16.33 -6.28
C ASP A 201 17.27 -16.81 -6.89
N LEU A 202 16.20 -16.02 -6.81
CA LEU A 202 14.92 -16.35 -7.43
C LEU A 202 15.03 -16.34 -8.97
N GLN A 203 15.78 -15.40 -9.54
CA GLN A 203 15.99 -15.31 -10.99
C GLN A 203 16.85 -16.45 -11.57
N LYS A 204 17.51 -17.27 -10.73
CA LYS A 204 18.20 -18.49 -11.18
C LYS A 204 17.24 -19.64 -11.50
N PHE A 205 16.01 -19.60 -10.99
CA PHE A 205 15.01 -20.61 -11.30
C PHE A 205 14.42 -20.38 -12.69
N VAL A 206 13.79 -21.41 -13.25
CA VAL A 206 13.09 -21.29 -14.53
C VAL A 206 11.96 -20.26 -14.39
N LYS A 207 12.13 -19.14 -15.09
CA LYS A 207 11.11 -18.09 -15.15
C LYS A 207 9.86 -18.64 -15.83
N THR A 208 8.72 -18.44 -15.18
CA THR A 208 7.40 -18.78 -15.70
C THR A 208 6.57 -17.52 -15.84
N ASP A 209 6.03 -17.29 -17.02
CA ASP A 209 5.09 -16.20 -17.29
C ASP A 209 3.65 -16.72 -17.24
N ARG A 210 2.76 -15.98 -16.57
CA ARG A 210 1.33 -16.29 -16.50
C ARG A 210 0.46 -15.06 -16.64
N THR A 211 -0.47 -15.13 -17.58
CA THR A 211 -1.54 -14.14 -17.70
C THR A 211 -2.58 -14.41 -16.63
N THR A 212 -2.82 -13.44 -15.75
CA THR A 212 -3.89 -13.53 -14.76
C THR A 212 -4.67 -12.23 -14.66
N ARG A 213 -5.93 -12.36 -14.27
CA ARG A 213 -6.81 -11.24 -13.93
C ARG A 213 -6.57 -10.84 -12.49
N VAL A 214 -6.22 -9.58 -12.29
CA VAL A 214 -5.96 -8.99 -10.98
C VAL A 214 -6.98 -7.89 -10.74
N GLY A 215 -7.82 -8.07 -9.73
CA GLY A 215 -8.86 -7.13 -9.35
C GLY A 215 -9.87 -7.76 -8.40
N CYS A 216 -10.82 -6.98 -7.93
CA CYS A 216 -11.90 -7.48 -7.07
C CYS A 216 -13.22 -7.41 -7.85
N GLU A 217 -13.52 -8.47 -8.60
CA GLU A 217 -14.75 -8.58 -9.39
C GLU A 217 -16.00 -8.57 -8.49
N SER A 218 -15.92 -9.26 -7.35
CA SER A 218 -17.02 -9.37 -6.38
C SER A 218 -17.45 -8.05 -5.73
N LYS A 219 -16.66 -6.97 -5.85
CA LYS A 219 -17.03 -5.63 -5.36
C LYS A 219 -17.23 -4.60 -6.47
N GLY A 220 -17.27 -5.03 -7.73
CA GLY A 220 -17.36 -4.16 -8.91
C GLY A 220 -16.10 -3.31 -9.12
N GLY A 221 -14.96 -3.72 -8.56
CA GLY A 221 -13.69 -3.03 -8.74
C GLY A 221 -13.06 -3.36 -10.10
N PRO A 222 -12.17 -2.49 -10.62
CA PRO A 222 -11.52 -2.72 -11.90
C PRO A 222 -10.74 -4.04 -11.88
N VAL A 223 -10.99 -4.90 -12.86
CA VAL A 223 -10.23 -6.13 -13.10
C VAL A 223 -9.30 -5.87 -14.28
N GLN A 224 -8.00 -5.96 -14.03
CA GLN A 224 -6.99 -5.79 -15.06
C GLN A 224 -6.34 -7.15 -15.37
N THR A 225 -6.30 -7.52 -16.64
CA THR A 225 -5.51 -8.65 -17.11
C THR A 225 -4.06 -8.19 -17.24
N SER A 226 -3.12 -8.93 -16.65
CA SER A 226 -1.69 -8.63 -16.74
C SER A 226 -0.87 -9.92 -16.84
N LEU A 227 0.26 -9.85 -17.53
CA LEU A 227 1.22 -10.94 -17.66
C LEU A 227 2.20 -10.85 -16.50
N PHE A 228 2.23 -11.85 -15.61
CA PHE A 228 3.16 -11.88 -14.49
C PHE A 228 4.32 -12.83 -14.75
N GLY A 229 5.54 -12.37 -14.50
CA GLY A 229 6.76 -13.17 -14.59
C GLY A 229 7.31 -13.49 -13.20
N GLY A 230 7.69 -14.74 -12.99
CA GLY A 230 8.13 -15.19 -11.67
C GLY A 230 8.68 -16.62 -11.61
N VAL A 231 8.77 -17.14 -10.38
CA VAL A 231 9.13 -18.54 -10.10
C VAL A 231 7.90 -19.27 -9.56
N LEU A 232 7.68 -20.50 -9.98
CA LEU A 232 6.62 -21.32 -9.40
C LEU A 232 7.01 -21.77 -7.99
N LEU A 233 6.05 -21.68 -7.06
CA LEU A 233 6.24 -22.09 -5.67
C LEU A 233 6.75 -23.54 -5.59
N ARG A 234 6.26 -24.42 -6.47
CA ARG A 234 6.67 -25.83 -6.54
C ARG A 234 8.17 -26.00 -6.82
N ASP A 235 8.73 -25.16 -7.69
CA ASP A 235 10.12 -25.33 -8.14
C ASP A 235 11.07 -24.77 -7.08
N LEU A 236 10.69 -23.65 -6.45
CA LEU A 236 11.39 -23.11 -5.29
C LEU A 236 11.43 -24.13 -4.14
N THR A 237 10.27 -24.67 -3.77
CA THR A 237 10.12 -25.53 -2.58
C THR A 237 10.63 -26.95 -2.79
N ARG A 238 10.74 -27.41 -4.05
CA ARG A 238 11.43 -28.67 -4.38
C ARG A 238 12.89 -28.67 -3.94
N THR A 239 13.57 -27.53 -4.01
CA THR A 239 14.95 -27.39 -3.48
C THR A 239 15.03 -27.53 -1.96
N MET A 240 13.89 -27.43 -1.28
CA MET A 240 13.73 -27.57 0.17
C MET A 240 13.14 -28.92 0.58
N GLY A 241 13.08 -29.89 -0.35
CA GLY A 241 12.62 -31.25 -0.08
C GLY A 241 11.11 -31.48 -0.23
N VAL A 242 10.34 -30.47 -0.66
CA VAL A 242 8.90 -30.63 -0.92
C VAL A 242 8.70 -31.41 -2.22
N ARG A 243 8.07 -32.58 -2.13
CA ARG A 243 7.82 -33.46 -3.31
C ARG A 243 6.44 -33.24 -3.92
N HIS A 244 5.43 -33.09 -3.07
CA HIS A 244 4.04 -32.94 -3.48
C HIS A 244 3.40 -31.79 -2.69
N LEU A 245 3.24 -30.62 -3.33
CA LEU A 245 2.70 -29.42 -2.68
C LEU A 245 1.32 -29.60 -2.03
N PRO A 246 0.37 -30.35 -2.63
CA PRO A 246 -0.95 -30.56 -2.03
C PRO A 246 -0.95 -31.25 -0.66
N ASP A 247 0.16 -31.86 -0.25
CA ASP A 247 0.31 -32.45 1.09
C ASP A 247 0.54 -31.39 2.19
N TYR A 248 0.54 -30.09 1.84
CA TYR A 248 0.96 -29.01 2.72
C TYR A 248 -0.10 -27.91 2.89
N GLU A 249 -0.12 -27.25 4.05
CA GLU A 249 -0.71 -25.93 4.24
C GLU A 249 0.35 -24.85 3.97
N LEU A 250 -0.05 -23.78 3.28
CA LEU A 250 0.77 -22.62 2.93
C LEU A 250 0.35 -21.41 3.76
N LEU A 251 1.33 -20.78 4.41
CA LEU A 251 1.20 -19.46 5.01
C LEU A 251 2.07 -18.47 4.25
N LEU A 252 1.42 -17.40 3.78
CA LEU A 252 2.06 -16.23 3.21
C LEU A 252 1.97 -15.11 4.24
N GLN A 253 3.08 -14.44 4.49
CA GLN A 253 3.10 -13.20 5.24
C GLN A 253 3.69 -12.10 4.37
N ALA A 254 3.00 -10.97 4.36
CA ALA A 254 3.38 -9.77 3.66
C ALA A 254 4.03 -8.76 4.62
N MET A 255 4.81 -7.86 4.03
CA MET A 255 5.48 -6.78 4.74
C MET A 255 4.50 -5.83 5.42
N ASP A 256 3.25 -5.69 4.96
CA ASP A 256 2.22 -4.87 5.61
C ASP A 256 1.51 -5.59 6.78
N GLY A 257 1.99 -6.77 7.15
CA GLY A 257 1.37 -7.61 8.18
C GLY A 257 0.19 -8.44 7.69
N GLU A 258 -0.19 -8.38 6.41
CA GLU A 258 -1.22 -9.27 5.86
C GLU A 258 -0.73 -10.72 5.91
N VAL A 259 -1.54 -11.60 6.50
CA VAL A 259 -1.29 -13.04 6.56
C VAL A 259 -2.38 -13.78 5.83
N VAL A 260 -2.00 -14.66 4.90
CA VAL A 260 -2.92 -15.52 4.15
C VAL A 260 -2.52 -16.97 4.38
N LYS A 261 -3.49 -17.78 4.82
CA LYS A 261 -3.34 -19.22 5.00
C LYS A 261 -4.16 -19.96 3.96
N LEU A 262 -3.58 -20.97 3.34
CA LEU A 262 -4.17 -21.76 2.26
C LEU A 262 -3.92 -23.23 2.54
N ASP A 263 -4.96 -24.04 2.45
CA ASP A 263 -4.82 -25.49 2.40
C ASP A 263 -4.53 -25.89 0.95
N LEU A 264 -3.34 -26.43 0.66
CA LEU A 264 -3.00 -26.78 -0.72
C LEU A 264 -3.63 -28.12 -1.17
N SER A 265 -4.29 -28.85 -0.26
CA SER A 265 -5.08 -30.02 -0.61
C SER A 265 -6.45 -29.67 -1.21
N ASP A 266 -6.91 -28.44 -1.05
CA ASP A 266 -8.14 -27.93 -1.69
C ASP A 266 -7.96 -27.87 -3.21
N GLU A 267 -8.76 -28.65 -3.94
CA GLU A 267 -8.73 -28.70 -5.41
C GLU A 267 -9.02 -27.34 -6.06
N ALA A 268 -9.71 -26.43 -5.36
CA ALA A 268 -9.93 -25.07 -5.83
C ALA A 268 -8.65 -24.20 -5.80
N ILE A 269 -7.56 -24.72 -5.23
CA ILE A 269 -6.24 -24.09 -5.21
C ILE A 269 -5.32 -24.93 -6.09
N PRO A 270 -5.00 -24.48 -7.32
CA PRO A 270 -4.04 -25.17 -8.16
C PRO A 270 -2.62 -24.95 -7.63
N ALA A 271 -2.23 -25.72 -6.61
CA ALA A 271 -1.01 -25.52 -5.82
C ALA A 271 0.27 -25.47 -6.68
N ASN A 272 0.32 -26.30 -7.72
CA ASN A 272 1.43 -26.38 -8.67
C ASN A 272 1.51 -25.19 -9.64
N GLU A 273 0.55 -24.28 -9.58
CA GLU A 273 0.43 -23.11 -10.44
C GLU A 273 0.63 -21.79 -9.70
N ILE A 274 0.86 -21.85 -8.38
CA ILE A 274 1.13 -20.67 -7.56
C ILE A 274 2.46 -20.05 -8.02
N LEU A 275 2.41 -18.79 -8.41
CA LEU A 275 3.55 -18.04 -8.95
C LEU A 275 4.00 -16.98 -7.94
N ILE A 276 5.29 -16.98 -7.61
CA ILE A 276 5.98 -15.91 -6.88
C ILE A 276 6.49 -14.94 -7.94
N ALA A 277 5.72 -13.90 -8.22
CA ALA A 277 5.99 -12.94 -9.29
C ALA A 277 6.84 -11.77 -8.79
N TYR A 278 7.83 -11.40 -9.61
CA TYR A 278 8.67 -10.21 -9.46
C TYR A 278 8.55 -9.24 -10.65
N GLU A 279 7.88 -9.66 -11.72
CA GLU A 279 7.64 -8.87 -12.93
C GLU A 279 6.16 -8.83 -13.31
N GLU A 280 5.79 -7.77 -14.02
CA GLU A 280 4.51 -7.59 -14.66
C GLU A 280 4.67 -6.89 -16.00
N ASN A 281 4.11 -7.49 -17.06
CA ASN A 281 4.19 -7.01 -18.44
C ASN A 281 5.64 -6.75 -18.91
N GLY A 282 6.58 -7.61 -18.48
CA GLY A 282 7.98 -7.55 -18.88
C GLY A 282 8.83 -6.52 -18.13
N THR A 283 8.25 -5.79 -17.17
CA THR A 283 8.99 -4.88 -16.29
C THR A 283 8.95 -5.37 -14.85
N PRO A 284 9.95 -5.04 -14.02
CA PRO A 284 9.87 -5.28 -12.58
C PRO A 284 8.58 -4.69 -12.02
N LEU A 285 7.99 -5.36 -11.02
CA LEU A 285 6.81 -4.83 -10.35
C LEU A 285 7.07 -3.39 -9.88
N SER A 286 6.05 -2.55 -9.93
CA SER A 286 6.06 -1.29 -9.19
C SER A 286 5.67 -1.52 -7.73
N GLN A 287 6.03 -0.61 -6.83
CA GLN A 287 5.70 -0.67 -5.40
C GLN A 287 4.22 -0.99 -5.17
N GLY A 288 3.30 -0.21 -5.75
CA GLY A 288 1.84 -0.42 -5.66
C GLY A 288 1.31 -1.71 -6.29
N ARG A 289 2.12 -2.39 -7.10
CA ARG A 289 1.79 -3.66 -7.76
C ARG A 289 2.42 -4.86 -7.06
N GLY A 290 3.16 -4.63 -5.97
CA GLY A 290 3.69 -5.67 -5.10
C GLY A 290 5.20 -5.87 -5.21
N PHE A 291 5.96 -4.88 -5.67
CA PHE A 291 7.42 -4.95 -5.60
C PHE A 291 7.91 -5.08 -4.16
N PRO A 292 8.86 -5.97 -3.83
CA PRO A 292 9.65 -6.77 -4.78
C PRO A 292 8.96 -8.06 -5.21
N LEU A 293 8.12 -8.66 -4.37
CA LEU A 293 7.42 -9.91 -4.67
C LEU A 293 5.93 -9.84 -4.37
N ARG A 294 5.16 -10.46 -5.26
CA ARG A 294 3.76 -10.78 -5.04
C ARG A 294 3.50 -12.25 -5.32
N VAL A 295 2.50 -12.82 -4.65
CA VAL A 295 2.07 -14.19 -4.91
C VAL A 295 0.77 -14.18 -5.69
N ILE A 296 0.79 -14.85 -6.84
CA ILE A 296 -0.36 -15.09 -7.71
C ILE A 296 -0.86 -16.50 -7.42
N ILE A 297 -2.10 -16.59 -6.94
CA ILE A 297 -2.84 -17.84 -6.78
C ILE A 297 -3.96 -17.81 -7.82
N PRO A 298 -3.95 -18.68 -8.84
CA PRO A 298 -4.99 -18.68 -9.86
C PRO A 298 -6.39 -18.81 -9.23
N GLY A 299 -7.34 -18.01 -9.71
CA GLY A 299 -8.72 -18.01 -9.22
C GLY A 299 -8.95 -17.41 -7.82
N LYS A 300 -7.91 -16.98 -7.10
CA LYS A 300 -8.01 -16.41 -5.74
C LYS A 300 -7.42 -15.01 -5.67
N ARG A 301 -7.65 -14.33 -4.53
CA ARG A 301 -7.05 -13.01 -4.26
C ARG A 301 -5.52 -13.15 -4.19
N VAL A 302 -4.85 -12.18 -4.79
CA VAL A 302 -3.38 -12.04 -4.81
C VAL A 302 -2.86 -11.33 -3.56
N VAL A 303 -1.67 -11.72 -3.11
CA VAL A 303 -0.98 -11.09 -1.96
C VAL A 303 0.22 -10.32 -2.49
N LYS A 304 0.39 -9.07 -2.04
CA LYS A 304 1.49 -8.18 -2.43
C LYS A 304 2.53 -8.13 -1.30
N TRP A 305 3.77 -7.77 -1.64
CA TRP A 305 4.85 -7.55 -0.68
C TRP A 305 5.16 -8.78 0.19
N VAL A 306 5.10 -9.97 -0.39
CA VAL A 306 5.34 -11.21 0.34
C VAL A 306 6.82 -11.33 0.69
N ASP A 307 7.15 -11.28 1.97
CA ASP A 307 8.53 -11.45 2.48
C ASP A 307 8.75 -12.85 3.08
N ARG A 308 7.68 -13.58 3.39
CA ARG A 308 7.73 -14.85 4.12
C ARG A 308 6.76 -15.88 3.54
N ILE A 309 7.27 -17.10 3.37
CA ILE A 309 6.53 -18.28 2.95
C ILE A 309 6.84 -19.42 3.92
N GLU A 310 5.79 -20.02 4.47
CA GLU A 310 5.90 -21.20 5.31
C GLU A 310 4.98 -22.31 4.79
N LEU A 311 5.56 -23.48 4.56
CA LEU A 311 4.82 -24.69 4.24
C LEU A 311 4.83 -25.61 5.45
N LYS A 312 3.69 -26.23 5.75
CA LYS A 312 3.56 -27.26 6.78
C LYS A 312 2.89 -28.50 6.22
N PRO A 313 3.33 -29.71 6.58
CA PRO A 313 2.53 -30.90 6.30
C PRO A 313 1.10 -30.72 6.83
N GLY A 314 0.10 -31.17 6.07
CA GLY A 314 -1.31 -31.06 6.45
C GLY A 314 -1.64 -31.70 7.81
N LYS A 315 -2.79 -31.30 8.37
CA LYS A 315 -3.24 -31.53 9.77
C LYS A 315 -3.10 -32.95 10.32
N ASP A 316 -3.08 -33.98 9.47
CA ASP A 316 -3.01 -35.39 9.92
C ASP A 316 -1.57 -35.91 10.12
N ARG A 317 -0.53 -35.09 9.87
CA ARG A 317 0.87 -35.57 9.80
C ARG A 317 1.86 -34.91 10.76
N ASP A 318 1.56 -33.78 11.38
CA ASP A 318 2.40 -33.19 12.44
C ASP A 318 1.62 -32.15 13.27
N GLY A 319 1.73 -32.21 14.60
CA GLY A 319 1.12 -31.26 15.55
C GLY A 319 1.80 -29.90 15.61
N SER A 320 2.58 -29.52 14.60
CA SER A 320 3.36 -28.28 14.59
C SER A 320 2.51 -27.07 14.20
N SER A 321 2.46 -26.05 15.07
CA SER A 321 1.77 -24.77 14.79
C SER A 321 2.62 -23.82 13.94
N PHE A 322 1.99 -22.95 13.13
CA PHE A 322 2.72 -21.92 12.38
C PHE A 322 3.45 -21.03 13.38
N THR A 323 4.77 -20.92 13.25
CA THR A 323 5.50 -20.15 14.27
C THR A 323 5.21 -18.68 14.04
N THR A 324 4.64 -18.00 15.03
CA THR A 324 4.51 -16.54 15.04
C THR A 324 5.83 -15.85 15.41
N LYS A 325 6.79 -16.58 16.00
CA LYS A 325 8.12 -16.08 16.40
C LYS A 325 9.16 -16.26 15.30
N TRP A 326 9.03 -15.46 14.26
CA TRP A 326 10.10 -15.17 13.33
C TRP A 326 10.61 -13.77 13.63
N PHE A 327 11.59 -13.64 14.54
CA PHE A 327 12.27 -12.41 15.00
C PHE A 327 11.54 -11.09 14.71
N GLY A 328 11.02 -10.44 15.76
CA GLY A 328 10.60 -9.03 15.79
C GLY A 328 9.66 -8.63 14.65
N ASN A 329 8.36 -8.65 14.90
CA ASN A 329 7.41 -7.85 14.12
C ASN A 329 8.01 -6.46 13.91
N ILE A 330 8.35 -6.12 12.67
CA ILE A 330 8.87 -4.79 12.31
C ILE A 330 7.78 -3.72 12.53
N TRP A 331 6.53 -4.15 12.75
CA TRP A 331 5.33 -3.32 12.81
C TRP A 331 4.59 -3.32 14.15
N THR A 332 4.90 -4.22 15.08
CA THR A 332 4.40 -4.05 16.44
C THR A 332 5.46 -3.28 17.19
N ASN A 333 5.18 -2.02 17.49
CA ASN A 333 5.77 -1.35 18.62
C ASN A 333 5.78 -2.34 19.77
N SER A 334 6.96 -2.80 20.16
CA SER A 334 7.14 -3.61 21.36
C SER A 334 6.83 -2.72 22.55
N ARG A 335 5.55 -2.62 22.89
CA ARG A 335 5.12 -2.35 24.25
C ARG A 335 5.04 -3.71 24.93
N THR A 336 5.99 -3.89 25.84
CA THR A 336 6.04 -4.91 26.89
C THR A 336 4.69 -5.13 27.54
#